data_AF-B1XS28-F1
#
_entry.id   AF-B1XS28-F1
#
_cell.length_a   1.000
_cell.length_b   1.000
_cell.length_c   1.000
_cell.angle_alpha   90.00
_cell.angle_beta   90.00
_cell.angle_gamma   90.00
#
_symmetry.space_group_name_H-M   'P 1'
#
loop_
_entity.id
_entity.type
_entity.pdbx_description
1 polymer ?
#
loop_
_entity_poly.entity_id
_entity_poly.type
_entity_poly.pdbx_seq_one_letter_code
_entity_poly.pdbx_strand_id
1 'polypeptide(L)'
;MNKPNSLYIGLMSGTNLDGIDAVLAKIDPNGEASALDAVSTPFSPELRKALFELQSPGPNELHREKQAGNALAIAYADAVNQLLKKANLQASDIAAIGAHGQTIRHQPELGDMAYTHQTLNPVLLAEKTGIDVIADFRSRDLAAGGDGAPLVPAFHAQQFVEDKNLAILNIGGISNFTLIPMNGEVTGFDCGPGNILMDAWIHEHQGNPFDKNGNWALQGKVNEALLKQMLADTFFAKAPPKSTGRDDFHLSWLQEQLGSENYLCEDVQATLLHLTVHSALEALVRHAPQTQRIIVCGGGARNNALMNLFKVKAQHFFKHPLEINTSDAVGIDPQLVEGLAFAWLAWAHKEKRPANLPAVTGAKGPRILGACYPA
;
A
#
# COMPACT_ATOMS: atom_id res chain seq x y z
N MET A 1 -35.35 -15.65 0.67
CA MET A 1 -34.34 -14.89 1.41
C MET A 1 -32.99 -15.37 0.91
N ASN A 2 -32.32 -14.59 0.08
CA ASN A 2 -30.99 -14.97 -0.42
C ASN A 2 -30.04 -15.00 0.79
N LYS A 3 -29.22 -16.06 0.90
CA LYS A 3 -28.14 -16.07 1.87
C LYS A 3 -27.29 -14.81 1.65
N PRO A 4 -26.90 -14.07 2.70
CA PRO A 4 -25.97 -12.97 2.51
C PRO A 4 -24.68 -13.53 1.89
N ASN A 5 -24.33 -13.06 0.69
CA ASN A 5 -23.08 -13.42 0.04
C ASN A 5 -21.94 -12.89 0.94
N SER A 6 -21.07 -13.79 1.39
CA SER A 6 -19.89 -13.45 2.21
C SER A 6 -18.65 -13.23 1.35
N LEU A 7 -18.77 -13.31 0.02
CA LEU A 7 -17.67 -13.18 -0.90
C LEU A 7 -17.59 -11.76 -1.44
N TYR A 8 -16.40 -11.19 -1.39
CA TYR A 8 -16.08 -9.86 -1.88
C TYR A 8 -14.84 -9.95 -2.76
N ILE A 9 -14.70 -9.05 -3.72
CA ILE A 9 -13.45 -8.91 -4.47
C ILE A 9 -12.84 -7.56 -4.14
N GLY A 10 -11.56 -7.53 -3.82
CA GLY A 10 -10.81 -6.29 -3.66
C GLY A 10 -9.91 -6.06 -4.86
N LEU A 11 -9.93 -4.84 -5.41
CA LEU A 11 -9.10 -4.41 -6.52
C LEU A 11 -8.21 -3.25 -6.10
N MET A 12 -6.91 -3.45 -6.26
CA MET A 12 -5.88 -2.47 -5.95
C MET A 12 -4.93 -2.32 -7.14
N SER A 13 -4.50 -1.09 -7.39
CA SER A 13 -3.31 -0.82 -8.20
C SER A 13 -2.43 0.17 -7.45
N GLY A 14 -1.23 -0.28 -7.09
CA GLY A 14 -0.30 0.49 -6.28
C GLY A 14 0.18 1.76 -6.99
N THR A 15 0.80 2.65 -6.23
CA THR A 15 1.49 3.85 -6.77
C THR A 15 2.71 3.49 -7.63
N ASN A 16 3.12 2.22 -7.61
CA ASN A 16 4.19 1.70 -8.43
C ASN A 16 3.82 1.58 -9.91
N LEU A 17 2.54 1.64 -10.27
CA LEU A 17 2.04 1.45 -11.64
C LEU A 17 2.57 0.15 -12.28
N ASP A 18 2.72 -0.88 -11.47
CA ASP A 18 3.21 -2.21 -11.81
C ASP A 18 2.09 -3.11 -12.32
N GLY A 19 0.89 -3.01 -11.73
CA GLY A 19 -0.26 -3.76 -12.21
C GLY A 19 -1.51 -3.63 -11.36
N ILE A 20 -2.29 -4.70 -11.41
CA ILE A 20 -3.62 -4.83 -10.85
C ILE A 20 -3.60 -6.09 -9.99
N ASP A 21 -3.92 -5.94 -8.71
CA ASP A 21 -4.13 -7.05 -7.80
C ASP A 21 -5.62 -7.20 -7.53
N ALA A 22 -6.14 -8.39 -7.85
CA ALA A 22 -7.52 -8.79 -7.58
C ALA A 22 -7.52 -9.91 -6.55
N VAL A 23 -8.17 -9.68 -5.41
CA VAL A 23 -8.22 -10.62 -4.28
C VAL A 23 -9.66 -11.04 -4.03
N LEU A 24 -9.94 -12.33 -4.10
CA LEU A 24 -11.21 -12.91 -3.68
C LEU A 24 -11.15 -13.12 -2.17
N ALA A 25 -12.03 -12.46 -1.45
CA ALA A 25 -12.11 -12.51 -0.01
C ALA A 25 -13.41 -13.20 0.44
N LYS A 26 -13.31 -13.99 1.50
CA LYS A 26 -14.46 -14.36 2.33
C LYS A 26 -14.45 -13.50 3.57
N ILE A 27 -15.55 -12.81 3.85
CA ILE A 27 -15.70 -11.93 4.99
C ILE A 27 -16.93 -12.34 5.79
N ASP A 28 -16.74 -12.62 7.06
CA ASP A 28 -17.82 -13.03 7.95
C ASP A 28 -18.64 -11.81 8.44
N PRO A 29 -19.78 -12.01 9.14
CA PRO A 29 -20.57 -10.90 9.69
C PRO A 29 -19.86 -10.04 10.74
N ASN A 30 -18.75 -10.51 11.32
CA ASN A 30 -17.96 -9.75 12.28
C ASN A 30 -16.89 -8.88 11.60
N GLY A 31 -16.54 -9.20 10.35
CA GLY A 31 -15.53 -8.52 9.56
C GLY A 31 -14.19 -9.24 9.53
N GLU A 32 -14.12 -10.49 9.99
CA GLU A 32 -12.95 -11.35 9.82
C GLU A 32 -12.83 -11.73 8.35
N ALA A 33 -11.67 -11.44 7.76
CA ALA A 33 -11.44 -11.57 6.34
C ALA A 33 -10.39 -12.66 6.05
N SER A 34 -10.68 -13.51 5.07
CA SER A 34 -9.74 -14.51 4.56
C SER A 34 -9.60 -14.38 3.05
N ALA A 35 -8.37 -14.31 2.55
CA ALA A 35 -8.11 -14.40 1.12
C ALA A 35 -8.29 -15.86 0.66
N LEU A 36 -9.17 -16.07 -0.33
CA LEU A 36 -9.42 -17.39 -0.92
C LEU A 36 -8.60 -17.61 -2.18
N ASP A 37 -8.50 -16.58 -3.01
CA ASP A 37 -7.74 -16.64 -4.25
C ASP A 37 -7.32 -15.22 -4.67
N ALA A 38 -6.35 -15.12 -5.56
CA ALA A 38 -5.89 -13.88 -6.14
C ALA A 38 -5.38 -14.04 -7.57
N VAL A 39 -5.47 -12.95 -8.32
CA VAL A 39 -4.87 -12.76 -9.64
C VAL A 39 -4.13 -11.43 -9.63
N SER A 40 -2.90 -11.42 -10.17
CA SER A 40 -2.13 -10.20 -10.40
C SER A 40 -1.82 -10.09 -11.89
N THR A 41 -2.12 -8.95 -12.50
CA THR A 41 -1.89 -8.70 -13.93
C THR A 41 -1.16 -7.38 -14.13
N PRO A 42 -0.10 -7.33 -14.94
CA PRO A 42 0.59 -6.09 -15.22
C PRO A 42 -0.32 -5.14 -16.02
N PHE A 43 -0.11 -3.83 -15.86
CA PHE A 43 -0.73 -2.88 -16.76
C PHE A 43 -0.23 -3.06 -18.19
N SER A 44 -1.09 -2.82 -19.17
CA SER A 44 -0.61 -2.67 -20.55
C SER A 44 0.36 -1.48 -20.62
N PRO A 45 1.38 -1.52 -21.50
CA PRO A 45 2.31 -0.41 -21.65
C PRO A 45 1.61 0.93 -21.91
N GLU A 46 0.51 0.92 -22.66
CA GLU A 46 -0.29 2.10 -23.00
C GLU A 46 -1.02 2.66 -21.78
N LEU A 47 -1.68 1.80 -20.99
CA LEU A 47 -2.37 2.22 -19.77
C LEU A 47 -1.36 2.73 -18.73
N ARG A 48 -0.25 2.01 -18.55
CA ARG A 48 0.84 2.43 -17.64
C ARG A 48 1.37 3.81 -18.03
N LYS A 49 1.65 4.02 -19.32
CA LYS A 49 2.10 5.32 -19.85
C LYS A 49 1.06 6.41 -19.61
N ALA A 50 -0.22 6.17 -19.91
CA ALA A 50 -1.27 7.15 -19.71
C ALA A 50 -1.42 7.55 -18.23
N LEU A 51 -1.42 6.59 -17.31
CA LEU A 51 -1.50 6.84 -15.86
C LEU A 51 -0.27 7.57 -15.35
N PHE A 52 0.92 7.24 -15.87
CA PHE A 52 2.17 7.94 -15.51
C PHE A 52 2.15 9.39 -15.98
N GLU A 53 1.81 9.65 -17.24
CA GLU A 53 1.77 11.01 -17.78
C GLU A 53 0.70 11.88 -17.10
N LEU A 54 -0.37 11.27 -16.58
CA LEU A 54 -1.40 11.98 -15.81
C LEU A 54 -0.88 12.43 -14.43
N GLN A 55 0.26 11.96 -13.94
CA GLN A 55 0.86 12.43 -12.67
C GLN A 55 1.39 13.87 -12.76
N SER A 56 1.61 14.38 -13.97
CA SER A 56 2.08 15.73 -14.22
C SER A 56 1.09 16.51 -15.11
N PRO A 57 1.04 17.86 -15.00
CA PRO A 57 0.24 18.69 -15.89
C PRO A 57 0.55 18.43 -17.36
N GLY A 58 -0.47 18.46 -18.21
CA GLY A 58 -0.31 18.16 -19.62
C GLY A 58 -1.47 18.61 -20.49
N PRO A 59 -1.35 18.49 -21.82
CA PRO A 59 -2.44 18.86 -22.71
C PRO A 59 -3.63 17.90 -22.54
N ASN A 60 -4.83 18.47 -22.52
CA ASN A 60 -6.11 17.72 -22.56
C ASN A 60 -6.27 16.66 -21.45
N GLU A 61 -5.80 16.96 -20.23
CA GLU A 61 -5.79 16.01 -19.10
C GLU A 61 -7.17 15.44 -18.77
N LEU A 62 -8.25 16.23 -18.81
CA LEU A 62 -9.60 15.75 -18.48
C LEU A 62 -10.07 14.63 -19.43
N HIS A 63 -9.82 14.78 -20.73
CA HIS A 63 -10.17 13.75 -21.71
C HIS A 63 -9.32 12.48 -21.50
N ARG A 64 -8.02 12.65 -21.34
CA ARG A 64 -7.06 11.55 -21.14
C ARG A 64 -7.34 10.79 -19.85
N GLU A 65 -7.71 11.50 -18.78
CA GLU A 65 -8.15 10.93 -17.49
C GLU A 65 -9.37 10.03 -17.68
N LYS A 66 -10.39 10.50 -18.40
CA LYS A 66 -11.59 9.68 -18.66
C LYS A 66 -11.29 8.45 -19.52
N GLN A 67 -10.40 8.56 -20.51
CA GLN A 67 -9.95 7.40 -21.28
C GLN A 67 -9.18 6.41 -20.40
N ALA A 68 -8.26 6.89 -19.55
CA ALA A 68 -7.53 6.07 -18.61
C ALA A 68 -8.45 5.38 -17.60
N GLY A 69 -9.48 6.08 -17.08
CA GLY A 69 -10.48 5.51 -16.18
C GLY A 69 -11.29 4.39 -16.83
N ASN A 70 -11.65 4.52 -18.10
CA ASN A 70 -12.31 3.46 -18.87
C ASN A 70 -11.38 2.27 -19.11
N ALA A 71 -10.13 2.53 -19.51
CA ALA A 71 -9.14 1.50 -19.74
C ALA A 71 -8.81 0.72 -18.45
N LEU A 72 -8.71 1.41 -17.31
CA LEU A 72 -8.54 0.78 -16.01
C LEU A 72 -9.75 -0.08 -15.64
N ALA A 73 -10.98 0.43 -15.82
CA ALA A 73 -12.19 -0.35 -15.55
C ALA A 73 -12.28 -1.62 -16.39
N ILE A 74 -11.87 -1.56 -17.67
CA ILE A 74 -11.78 -2.74 -18.55
C ILE A 74 -10.75 -3.74 -18.00
N ALA A 75 -9.55 -3.28 -17.66
CA ALA A 75 -8.49 -4.15 -17.16
C ALA A 75 -8.86 -4.77 -15.79
N TYR A 76 -9.51 -4.01 -14.91
CA TYR A 76 -10.09 -4.49 -13.66
C TYR A 76 -11.16 -5.55 -13.90
N ALA A 77 -12.08 -5.34 -14.85
CA ALA A 77 -13.10 -6.33 -15.21
C ALA A 77 -12.47 -7.62 -15.74
N ASP A 78 -11.41 -7.53 -16.54
CA ASP A 78 -10.68 -8.70 -17.04
C ASP A 78 -10.00 -9.47 -15.89
N ALA A 79 -9.40 -8.77 -14.92
CA ALA A 79 -8.82 -9.40 -13.72
C ALA A 79 -9.90 -10.08 -12.86
N VAL A 80 -11.06 -9.45 -12.67
CA VAL A 80 -12.22 -10.05 -11.98
C VAL A 80 -12.69 -11.32 -12.70
N ASN A 81 -12.85 -11.27 -14.02
CA ASN A 81 -13.30 -12.43 -14.80
C ASN A 81 -12.29 -13.59 -14.75
N GLN A 82 -10.99 -13.29 -14.77
CA GLN A 82 -9.94 -14.31 -14.56
C GLN A 82 -10.03 -14.93 -13.16
N LEU A 83 -10.21 -14.10 -12.13
CA LEU A 83 -10.33 -14.54 -10.75
C LEU A 83 -11.57 -15.42 -10.53
N LEU A 84 -12.73 -15.00 -11.05
CA LEU A 84 -13.98 -15.78 -11.00
C LEU A 84 -13.82 -17.14 -11.70
N LYS A 85 -13.23 -17.14 -12.90
CA LYS A 85 -12.95 -18.37 -13.64
C LYS A 85 -12.01 -19.30 -12.87
N LYS A 86 -10.95 -18.75 -12.25
CA LYS A 86 -9.98 -19.50 -11.45
C LYS A 86 -10.64 -20.13 -10.21
N ALA A 87 -11.50 -19.37 -9.54
CA ALA A 87 -12.24 -19.82 -8.36
C ALA A 87 -13.49 -20.67 -8.69
N ASN A 88 -13.83 -20.83 -9.96
CA ASN A 88 -15.07 -21.47 -10.43
C ASN A 88 -16.34 -20.86 -9.81
N LEU A 89 -16.39 -19.53 -9.77
CA LEU A 89 -17.50 -18.73 -9.25
C LEU A 89 -18.19 -17.92 -10.36
N GLN A 90 -19.42 -17.52 -10.10
CA GLN A 90 -20.19 -16.60 -10.93
C GLN A 90 -20.24 -15.21 -10.30
N ALA A 91 -20.56 -14.19 -11.09
CA ALA A 91 -20.76 -12.82 -10.60
C ALA A 91 -21.80 -12.75 -9.47
N SER A 92 -22.88 -13.55 -9.57
CA SER A 92 -23.94 -13.64 -8.57
C SER A 92 -23.51 -14.23 -7.22
N ASP A 93 -22.33 -14.86 -7.13
CA ASP A 93 -21.76 -15.34 -5.86
C ASP A 93 -21.05 -14.21 -5.08
N ILE A 94 -20.75 -13.09 -5.73
CA ILE A 94 -20.01 -11.96 -5.16
C ILE A 94 -20.98 -10.89 -4.67
N ALA A 95 -20.78 -10.41 -3.43
CA ALA A 95 -21.61 -9.39 -2.81
C ALA A 95 -21.30 -7.98 -3.34
N ALA A 96 -20.00 -7.67 -3.51
CA ALA A 96 -19.52 -6.44 -4.09
C ALA A 96 -18.02 -6.53 -4.45
N ILE A 97 -17.59 -5.66 -5.35
CA ILE A 97 -16.18 -5.34 -5.60
C ILE A 97 -15.83 -4.08 -4.81
N GLY A 98 -14.74 -4.10 -4.04
CA GLY A 98 -14.10 -2.89 -3.53
C GLY A 98 -12.98 -2.46 -4.46
N ALA A 99 -13.15 -1.36 -5.19
CA ALA A 99 -12.21 -0.90 -6.19
C ALA A 99 -11.55 0.42 -5.77
N HIS A 100 -10.24 0.38 -5.52
CA HIS A 100 -9.47 1.58 -5.18
C HIS A 100 -9.39 2.56 -6.37
N GLY A 101 -9.14 2.02 -7.57
CA GLY A 101 -8.74 2.81 -8.74
C GLY A 101 -7.25 3.16 -8.72
N GLN A 102 -6.82 4.05 -9.61
CA GLN A 102 -5.44 4.54 -9.62
C GLN A 102 -5.39 5.98 -9.10
N THR A 103 -4.64 6.23 -8.03
CA THR A 103 -4.45 7.61 -7.54
C THR A 103 -3.64 8.42 -8.55
N ILE A 104 -4.21 9.55 -8.98
CA ILE A 104 -3.58 10.54 -9.87
C ILE A 104 -3.19 11.80 -9.09
N ARG A 105 -4.05 12.27 -8.17
CA ARG A 105 -3.76 13.41 -7.29
C ARG A 105 -4.25 13.14 -5.87
N HIS A 106 -3.51 13.65 -4.89
CA HIS A 106 -3.88 13.61 -3.49
C HIS A 106 -3.41 14.92 -2.86
N GLN A 107 -4.35 15.75 -2.40
CA GLN A 107 -4.11 17.12 -1.93
C GLN A 107 -4.93 17.39 -0.65
N PRO A 108 -4.61 16.72 0.47
CA PRO A 108 -5.35 16.88 1.74
C PRO A 108 -5.09 18.23 2.42
N GLU A 109 -3.91 18.83 2.19
CA GLU A 109 -3.42 20.05 2.85
C GLU A 109 -4.18 21.34 2.42
N LEU A 110 -5.07 21.27 1.44
CA LEU A 110 -5.75 22.44 0.86
C LEU A 110 -6.97 22.93 1.66
N GLY A 111 -7.16 22.46 2.90
CA GLY A 111 -8.26 22.87 3.78
C GLY A 111 -9.63 22.57 3.15
N ASP A 112 -10.52 23.57 3.07
CA ASP A 112 -11.85 23.41 2.45
C ASP A 112 -11.79 23.04 0.94
N MET A 113 -10.63 23.23 0.30
CA MET A 113 -10.39 22.88 -1.10
C MET A 113 -9.67 21.52 -1.24
N ALA A 114 -9.49 20.78 -0.15
CA ALA A 114 -8.84 19.48 -0.16
C ALA A 114 -9.56 18.49 -1.08
N TYR A 115 -8.77 17.73 -1.85
CA TYR A 115 -9.32 16.74 -2.77
C TYR A 115 -8.37 15.57 -2.99
N THR A 116 -8.92 14.48 -3.49
CA THR A 116 -8.16 13.36 -3.98
C THR A 116 -8.86 12.80 -5.21
N HIS A 117 -8.08 12.27 -6.15
CA HIS A 117 -8.59 11.76 -7.40
C HIS A 117 -8.00 10.39 -7.69
N GLN A 118 -8.85 9.36 -7.57
CA GLN A 118 -8.58 8.02 -8.03
C GLN A 118 -9.28 7.81 -9.37
N THR A 119 -8.51 7.74 -10.45
CA THR A 119 -9.03 7.44 -11.78
C THR A 119 -9.57 6.02 -11.82
N LEU A 120 -10.86 5.89 -12.11
CA LEU A 120 -11.59 4.66 -12.39
C LEU A 120 -12.95 5.05 -12.98
N ASN A 121 -13.47 4.28 -13.94
CA ASN A 121 -14.89 4.31 -14.28
C ASN A 121 -15.62 3.17 -13.55
N PRO A 122 -16.15 3.40 -12.34
CA PRO A 122 -16.77 2.34 -11.55
C PRO A 122 -18.11 1.87 -12.14
N VAL A 123 -18.82 2.73 -12.87
CA VAL A 123 -20.06 2.37 -13.58
C VAL A 123 -19.76 1.36 -14.69
N LEU A 124 -18.72 1.61 -15.48
CA LEU A 124 -18.30 0.68 -16.53
C LEU A 124 -17.79 -0.64 -15.95
N LEU A 125 -17.12 -0.61 -14.79
CA LEU A 125 -16.67 -1.82 -14.10
C LEU A 125 -17.87 -2.65 -13.62
N ALA A 126 -18.89 -2.02 -13.03
CA ALA A 126 -20.10 -2.69 -12.60
C ALA A 126 -20.82 -3.35 -13.79
N GLU A 127 -21.06 -2.60 -14.86
CA GLU A 127 -21.68 -3.10 -16.10
C GLU A 127 -20.91 -4.30 -16.71
N LYS A 128 -19.57 -4.25 -16.70
CA LYS A 128 -18.75 -5.31 -17.31
C LYS A 128 -18.63 -6.57 -16.47
N THR A 129 -18.81 -6.46 -15.15
CA THR A 129 -18.67 -7.59 -14.23
C THR A 129 -20.01 -8.17 -13.79
N GLY A 130 -21.09 -7.39 -13.88
CA GLY A 130 -22.39 -7.76 -13.31
C GLY A 130 -22.36 -7.82 -11.77
N ILE A 131 -21.46 -7.08 -11.13
CA ILE A 131 -21.26 -7.05 -9.67
C ILE A 131 -21.28 -5.59 -9.18
N ASP A 132 -21.97 -5.32 -8.07
CA ASP A 132 -21.93 -4.01 -7.41
C ASP A 132 -20.48 -3.57 -7.16
N VAL A 133 -20.15 -2.32 -7.48
CA VAL A 133 -18.82 -1.74 -7.22
C VAL A 133 -18.93 -0.70 -6.11
N ILE A 134 -18.14 -0.87 -5.06
CA ILE A 134 -17.84 0.18 -4.08
C ILE A 134 -16.50 0.80 -4.45
N ALA A 135 -16.49 2.10 -4.75
CA ALA A 135 -15.28 2.86 -5.08
C ALA A 135 -15.25 4.19 -4.32
N ASP A 136 -14.26 5.05 -4.58
CA ASP A 136 -14.14 6.38 -3.95
C ASP A 136 -14.07 6.34 -2.40
N PHE A 137 -13.19 5.48 -1.87
CA PHE A 137 -13.07 5.29 -0.42
C PHE A 137 -12.52 6.51 0.32
N ARG A 138 -11.79 7.39 -0.35
CA ARG A 138 -11.02 8.46 0.28
C ARG A 138 -11.84 9.75 0.46
N SER A 139 -12.67 10.11 -0.51
CA SER A 139 -13.31 11.43 -0.56
C SER A 139 -14.18 11.75 0.66
N ARG A 140 -14.84 10.75 1.25
CA ARG A 140 -15.70 10.96 2.43
C ARG A 140 -14.91 11.23 3.71
N ASP A 141 -13.68 10.74 3.80
CA ASP A 141 -12.77 11.06 4.90
C ASP A 141 -12.23 12.49 4.76
N LEU A 142 -11.83 12.91 3.54
CA LEU A 142 -11.47 14.32 3.26
C LEU A 142 -12.60 15.28 3.58
N ALA A 143 -13.82 14.98 3.13
CA ALA A 143 -14.99 15.80 3.41
C ALA A 143 -15.30 15.90 4.92
N ALA A 144 -14.78 14.98 5.73
CA ALA A 144 -14.88 15.01 7.19
C ALA A 144 -13.73 15.76 7.87
N GLY A 145 -12.80 16.34 7.10
CA GLY A 145 -11.62 17.05 7.58
C GLY A 145 -10.41 16.15 7.84
N GLY A 146 -10.41 14.91 7.32
CA GLY A 146 -9.25 14.03 7.37
C GLY A 146 -8.41 14.07 6.09
N ASP A 147 -7.34 13.29 6.07
CA ASP A 147 -6.40 13.26 4.94
C ASP A 147 -6.83 12.29 3.83
N GLY A 148 -7.77 11.37 4.08
CA GLY A 148 -8.15 10.30 3.14
C GLY A 148 -7.13 9.18 3.00
N ALA A 149 -6.10 9.18 3.83
CA ALA A 149 -5.06 8.17 3.88
C ALA A 149 -4.36 8.18 5.25
N PRO A 150 -3.72 7.06 5.63
CA PRO A 150 -3.95 5.71 5.13
C PRO A 150 -5.30 5.15 5.60
N LEU A 151 -6.00 4.37 4.75
CA LEU A 151 -7.30 3.74 5.10
C LEU A 151 -7.17 2.31 5.62
N VAL A 152 -6.07 1.64 5.27
CA VAL A 152 -5.78 0.25 5.67
C VAL A 152 -5.65 0.05 7.20
N PRO A 153 -5.27 1.04 8.04
CA PRO A 153 -5.22 0.86 9.49
C PRO A 153 -6.49 0.32 10.15
N ALA A 154 -7.68 0.69 9.66
CA ALA A 154 -8.94 0.14 10.17
C ALA A 154 -9.04 -1.37 9.93
N PHE A 155 -8.62 -1.81 8.73
CA PHE A 155 -8.54 -3.23 8.39
C PHE A 155 -7.49 -3.94 9.25
N HIS A 156 -6.28 -3.38 9.38
CA HIS A 156 -5.24 -3.95 10.23
C HIS A 156 -5.68 -4.13 11.69
N ALA A 157 -6.32 -3.11 12.26
CA ALA A 157 -6.85 -3.15 13.62
C ALA A 157 -7.96 -4.17 13.80
N GLN A 158 -8.68 -4.56 12.73
CA GLN A 158 -9.69 -5.61 12.76
C GLN A 158 -9.07 -7.02 12.61
N GLN A 159 -8.07 -7.19 11.73
CA GLN A 159 -7.53 -8.51 11.38
C GLN A 159 -6.40 -8.98 12.29
N PHE A 160 -5.60 -8.07 12.85
CA PHE A 160 -4.39 -8.39 13.59
C PHE A 160 -4.51 -8.03 15.08
N VAL A 161 -5.70 -8.22 15.68
CA VAL A 161 -5.94 -7.94 17.10
C VAL A 161 -5.10 -8.88 17.98
N GLU A 162 -4.28 -8.30 18.86
CA GLU A 162 -3.46 -9.04 19.82
C GLU A 162 -3.37 -8.32 21.17
N ASP A 163 -3.07 -9.07 22.24
CA ASP A 163 -2.76 -8.53 23.57
C ASP A 163 -1.28 -8.12 23.69
N LYS A 164 -0.81 -7.35 22.70
CA LYS A 164 0.57 -6.85 22.56
C LYS A 164 0.57 -5.50 21.85
N ASN A 165 1.62 -4.70 22.07
CA ASN A 165 1.87 -3.55 21.19
C ASN A 165 2.39 -4.03 19.84
N LEU A 166 1.58 -3.88 18.81
CA LEU A 166 1.81 -4.40 17.47
C LEU A 166 2.06 -3.27 16.47
N ALA A 167 3.00 -3.49 15.56
CA ALA A 167 3.17 -2.65 14.37
C ALA A 167 2.96 -3.50 13.11
N ILE A 168 2.10 -3.05 12.20
CA ILE A 168 2.04 -3.58 10.85
C ILE A 168 2.94 -2.71 9.97
N LEU A 169 3.92 -3.30 9.30
CA LEU A 169 4.83 -2.63 8.40
C LEU A 169 4.57 -3.09 6.97
N ASN A 170 3.96 -2.23 6.15
CA ASN A 170 3.87 -2.47 4.72
C ASN A 170 5.13 -1.97 4.04
N ILE A 171 5.80 -2.82 3.26
CA ILE A 171 7.00 -2.47 2.48
C ILE A 171 6.64 -2.55 0.99
N GLY A 172 5.98 -1.50 0.50
CA GLY A 172 5.68 -1.29 -0.92
C GLY A 172 6.80 -0.48 -1.60
N GLY A 173 6.45 0.41 -2.54
CA GLY A 173 7.41 1.42 -3.02
C GLY A 173 7.87 2.34 -1.89
N ILE A 174 6.92 2.81 -1.09
CA ILE A 174 7.11 3.49 0.20
C ILE A 174 6.80 2.50 1.33
N SER A 175 7.50 2.63 2.45
CA SER A 175 7.22 1.86 3.66
C SER A 175 6.33 2.65 4.61
N ASN A 176 5.32 2.02 5.18
CA ASN A 176 4.38 2.67 6.10
C ASN A 176 4.01 1.78 7.29
N PHE A 177 3.84 2.41 8.45
CA PHE A 177 3.39 1.74 9.67
C PHE A 177 1.90 1.92 9.92
N THR A 178 1.28 0.88 10.47
CA THR A 178 0.12 0.99 11.35
C THR A 178 0.54 0.56 12.74
N LEU A 179 0.39 1.42 13.73
CA LEU A 179 0.71 1.14 15.12
C LEU A 179 -0.59 0.81 15.85
N ILE A 180 -0.66 -0.39 16.41
CA ILE A 180 -1.79 -0.94 17.15
C ILE A 180 -1.31 -1.17 18.58
N PRO A 181 -1.42 -0.16 19.47
CA PRO A 181 -1.03 -0.35 20.85
C PRO A 181 -2.03 -1.26 21.57
N MET A 182 -1.56 -2.02 22.56
CA MET A 182 -2.42 -2.84 23.42
C MET A 182 -3.46 -1.98 24.15
N ASN A 183 -3.05 -0.77 24.55
CA ASN A 183 -3.92 0.27 25.10
C ASN A 183 -3.64 1.59 24.39
N GLY A 184 -4.67 2.22 23.83
CA GLY A 184 -4.56 3.51 23.17
C GLY A 184 -5.20 3.52 21.79
N GLU A 185 -4.87 4.53 21.00
CA GLU A 185 -5.42 4.72 19.67
C GLU A 185 -4.48 4.17 18.60
N VAL A 186 -5.08 3.60 17.55
CA VAL A 186 -4.35 3.17 16.36
C VAL A 186 -3.88 4.40 15.61
N THR A 187 -2.61 4.41 15.22
CA THR A 187 -1.99 5.49 14.45
C THR A 187 -1.27 4.92 13.22
N GLY A 188 -0.86 5.77 12.29
CA GLY A 188 -0.07 5.35 11.14
C GLY A 188 0.67 6.50 10.48
N PHE A 189 1.73 6.19 9.76
CA PHE A 189 2.55 7.15 9.03
C PHE A 189 3.50 6.45 8.05
N ASP A 190 4.01 7.18 7.07
CA ASP A 190 5.07 6.67 6.19
C ASP A 190 6.44 6.82 6.86
N CYS A 191 7.27 5.77 6.82
CA CYS A 191 8.59 5.75 7.44
C CYS A 191 9.75 5.93 6.45
N GLY A 192 9.48 6.05 5.15
CA GLY A 192 10.47 6.35 4.12
C GLY A 192 10.42 5.39 2.93
N PRO A 193 11.49 5.31 2.12
CA PRO A 193 11.51 4.44 0.95
C PRO A 193 11.42 2.97 1.37
N GLY A 194 10.50 2.23 0.73
CA GLY A 194 10.47 0.78 0.73
C GLY A 194 11.35 0.26 -0.39
N ASN A 195 10.74 -0.29 -1.43
CA ASN A 195 11.46 -0.82 -2.60
C ASN A 195 11.76 0.22 -3.67
N ILE A 196 11.17 1.42 -3.64
CA ILE A 196 11.20 2.37 -4.79
C ILE A 196 12.61 2.71 -5.29
N LEU A 197 13.56 2.96 -4.38
CA LEU A 197 14.94 3.30 -4.76
C LEU A 197 15.72 2.05 -5.20
N MET A 198 15.53 0.92 -4.52
CA MET A 198 16.16 -0.36 -4.87
C MET A 198 15.71 -0.85 -6.25
N ASP A 199 14.43 -0.71 -6.56
CA ASP A 199 13.82 -1.10 -7.83
C ASP A 199 14.28 -0.17 -8.95
N ALA A 200 14.33 1.14 -8.71
CA ALA A 200 14.85 2.10 -9.67
C ALA A 200 16.33 1.84 -10.01
N TRP A 201 17.15 1.57 -9.00
CA TRP A 201 18.58 1.35 -9.15
C TRP A 201 18.89 0.05 -9.92
N ILE A 202 18.26 -1.07 -9.56
CA ILE A 202 18.48 -2.32 -10.30
C ILE A 202 17.91 -2.25 -11.72
N HIS A 203 16.83 -1.51 -11.93
CA HIS A 203 16.31 -1.28 -13.28
C HIS A 203 17.31 -0.51 -14.15
N GLU A 204 17.90 0.57 -13.63
CA GLU A 204 18.89 1.37 -14.35
C GLU A 204 20.14 0.56 -14.72
N HIS A 205 20.63 -0.29 -13.81
CA HIS A 205 21.90 -1.00 -14.00
C HIS A 205 21.79 -2.40 -14.62
N GLN A 206 20.66 -3.09 -14.43
CA GLN A 206 20.49 -4.48 -14.90
C GLN A 206 19.24 -4.69 -15.76
N GLY A 207 18.35 -3.70 -15.87
CA GLY A 207 17.07 -3.83 -16.56
C GLY A 207 16.03 -4.70 -15.82
N ASN A 208 16.36 -5.24 -14.65
CA ASN A 208 15.44 -6.04 -13.84
C ASN A 208 14.42 -5.14 -13.13
N PRO A 209 13.17 -5.60 -12.92
CA PRO A 209 12.14 -4.79 -12.26
C PRO A 209 12.36 -4.62 -10.75
N PHE A 210 13.02 -5.58 -10.10
CA PHE A 210 13.35 -5.56 -8.66
C PHE A 210 14.50 -6.53 -8.35
N ASP A 211 15.15 -6.34 -7.19
CA ASP A 211 16.19 -7.25 -6.70
C ASP A 211 15.59 -8.49 -6.02
N LYS A 212 15.50 -9.58 -6.78
CA LYS A 212 14.88 -10.81 -6.30
C LYS A 212 15.62 -11.35 -5.08
N ASN A 213 14.88 -11.47 -3.96
CA ASN A 213 15.37 -11.88 -2.64
C ASN A 213 16.47 -10.98 -2.03
N GLY A 214 16.77 -9.82 -2.63
CA GLY A 214 17.92 -9.00 -2.27
C GLY A 214 19.27 -9.63 -2.67
N ASN A 215 19.28 -10.50 -3.70
CA ASN A 215 20.47 -11.23 -4.12
C ASN A 215 21.59 -10.32 -4.62
N TRP A 216 21.26 -9.20 -5.26
CA TRP A 216 22.26 -8.25 -5.73
C TRP A 216 22.78 -7.38 -4.58
N ALA A 217 21.90 -6.91 -3.70
CA ALA A 217 22.27 -6.23 -2.47
C ALA A 217 23.26 -7.04 -1.61
N LEU A 218 23.08 -8.37 -1.53
CA LEU A 218 23.97 -9.26 -0.77
C LEU A 218 25.38 -9.41 -1.38
N GLN A 219 25.60 -9.00 -2.62
CA GLN A 219 26.93 -9.02 -3.25
C GLN A 219 27.75 -7.78 -2.90
N GLY A 220 27.07 -6.69 -2.53
CA GLY A 220 27.69 -5.42 -2.17
C GLY A 220 28.08 -5.33 -0.70
N LYS A 221 28.77 -4.25 -0.38
CA LYS A 221 29.10 -3.80 0.98
C LYS A 221 28.38 -2.49 1.24
N VAL A 222 27.75 -2.39 2.41
CA VAL A 222 27.11 -1.15 2.84
C VAL A 222 28.16 -0.03 2.93
N ASN A 223 27.84 1.12 2.34
CA ASN A 223 28.59 2.34 2.54
C ASN A 223 27.96 3.14 3.70
N GLU A 224 28.58 3.06 4.87
CA GLU A 224 28.07 3.70 6.10
C GLU A 224 28.03 5.23 6.00
N ALA A 225 28.94 5.85 5.24
CA ALA A 225 28.95 7.31 5.06
C ALA A 225 27.77 7.76 4.20
N LEU A 226 27.53 7.07 3.07
CA LEU A 226 26.39 7.31 2.19
C LEU A 226 25.06 7.02 2.91
N LEU A 227 24.97 5.93 3.67
CA LEU A 227 23.79 5.60 4.48
C LEU A 227 23.46 6.73 5.45
N LYS A 228 24.46 7.21 6.20
CA LYS A 228 24.28 8.31 7.15
C LYS A 228 23.85 9.60 6.46
N GLN A 229 24.40 9.88 5.28
CA GLN A 229 24.02 11.05 4.49
C GLN A 229 22.55 10.97 4.05
N MET A 230 22.11 9.83 3.51
CA MET A 230 20.73 9.61 3.10
C MET A 230 19.75 9.71 4.28
N LEU A 231 20.09 9.12 5.43
CA LEU A 231 19.27 9.20 6.65
C LEU A 231 19.19 10.62 7.26
N ALA A 232 20.06 11.54 6.83
CA ALA A 232 20.02 12.94 7.25
C ALA A 232 18.97 13.78 6.50
N ASP A 233 18.27 13.21 5.51
CA ASP A 233 17.16 13.88 4.84
C ASP A 233 16.10 14.34 5.87
N THR A 234 15.61 15.56 5.68
CA THR A 234 14.64 16.20 6.59
C THR A 234 13.37 15.39 6.80
N PHE A 235 12.95 14.58 5.82
CA PHE A 235 11.78 13.71 5.94
C PHE A 235 11.88 12.77 7.15
N PHE A 236 13.06 12.18 7.38
CA PHE A 236 13.25 11.21 8.46
C PHE A 236 13.13 11.83 9.85
N ALA A 237 13.36 13.14 9.98
CA ALA A 237 13.23 13.88 11.23
C ALA A 237 11.79 14.36 11.53
N LYS A 238 10.90 14.43 10.53
CA LYS A 238 9.50 14.86 10.71
C LYS A 238 8.75 13.94 11.68
N ALA A 239 7.93 14.53 12.56
CA ALA A 239 7.00 13.81 13.41
C ALA A 239 5.70 13.47 12.64
N PRO A 240 5.00 12.37 12.96
CA PRO A 240 3.65 12.09 12.46
C PRO A 240 2.63 13.18 12.86
N PRO A 241 1.54 13.37 12.08
CA PRO A 241 1.24 12.69 10.81
C PRO A 241 2.21 13.10 9.70
N LYS A 242 2.66 12.12 8.90
CA LYS A 242 3.52 12.36 7.74
C LYS A 242 3.30 11.29 6.67
N SER A 243 3.35 11.74 5.42
CA SER A 243 3.31 10.90 4.22
C SER A 243 4.42 11.30 3.25
N THR A 244 4.77 10.41 2.33
CA THR A 244 5.77 10.63 1.29
C THR A 244 5.45 9.80 0.05
N GLY A 245 6.16 10.04 -1.05
CA GLY A 245 5.91 9.36 -2.31
C GLY A 245 7.05 9.52 -3.31
N ARG A 246 6.69 9.37 -4.58
CA ARG A 246 7.59 9.53 -5.73
C ARG A 246 8.15 10.95 -5.85
N ASP A 247 7.51 11.92 -5.22
CA ASP A 247 7.94 13.32 -5.24
C ASP A 247 9.15 13.56 -4.32
N ASP A 248 9.35 12.74 -3.30
CA ASP A 248 10.48 12.87 -2.36
C ASP A 248 11.60 11.86 -2.65
N PHE A 249 11.25 10.59 -2.87
CA PHE A 249 12.22 9.50 -3.07
C PHE A 249 12.15 8.98 -4.51
N HIS A 250 13.07 9.44 -5.34
CA HIS A 250 13.18 9.06 -6.75
C HIS A 250 14.65 8.94 -7.19
N LEU A 251 14.88 8.47 -8.42
CA LEU A 251 16.23 8.24 -8.93
C LEU A 251 17.09 9.50 -8.93
N SER A 252 16.54 10.67 -9.30
CA SER A 252 17.31 11.92 -9.26
C SER A 252 17.74 12.31 -7.83
N TRP A 253 16.91 12.06 -6.81
CA TRP A 253 17.28 12.27 -5.41
C TRP A 253 18.44 11.35 -5.04
N LEU A 254 18.39 10.08 -5.45
CA LEU A 254 19.51 9.16 -5.24
C LEU A 254 20.78 9.64 -5.95
N GLN A 255 20.69 10.10 -7.19
CA GLN A 255 21.84 10.63 -7.94
C GLN A 255 22.47 11.85 -7.24
N GLU A 256 21.65 12.74 -6.67
CA GLU A 256 22.13 13.85 -5.84
C GLU A 256 22.87 13.37 -4.58
N GLN A 257 22.36 12.31 -3.92
CA GLN A 257 23.03 11.71 -2.76
C GLN A 257 24.37 11.06 -3.13
N LEU A 258 24.46 10.41 -4.31
CA LEU A 258 25.69 9.78 -4.79
C LEU A 258 26.75 10.82 -5.21
N GLY A 259 26.33 11.99 -5.69
CA GLY A 259 27.22 13.04 -6.13
C GLY A 259 28.13 12.61 -7.29
N SER A 260 29.41 13.00 -7.24
CA SER A 260 30.43 12.63 -8.23
C SER A 260 31.26 11.41 -7.83
N GLU A 261 30.89 10.71 -6.77
CA GLU A 261 31.64 9.55 -6.27
C GLU A 261 31.34 8.29 -7.10
N ASN A 262 32.39 7.49 -7.35
CA ASN A 262 32.27 6.24 -8.09
C ASN A 262 32.11 5.08 -7.11
N TYR A 263 30.86 4.79 -6.75
CA TYR A 263 30.51 3.61 -5.97
C TYR A 263 30.34 2.38 -6.87
N LEU A 264 30.63 1.19 -6.33
CA LEU A 264 30.17 -0.04 -6.98
C LEU A 264 28.65 -0.10 -6.93
N CYS A 265 28.03 -0.59 -8.00
CA CYS A 265 26.57 -0.54 -8.12
C CYS A 265 25.90 -1.45 -7.08
N GLU A 266 26.50 -2.61 -6.80
CA GLU A 266 26.08 -3.52 -5.73
C GLU A 266 26.23 -2.90 -4.33
N ASP A 267 27.24 -2.05 -4.09
CA ASP A 267 27.43 -1.35 -2.81
C ASP A 267 26.32 -0.30 -2.59
N VAL A 268 25.93 0.42 -3.65
CA VAL A 268 24.77 1.32 -3.59
C VAL A 268 23.49 0.53 -3.31
N GLN A 269 23.27 -0.59 -4.00
CA GLN A 269 22.10 -1.44 -3.75
C GLN A 269 22.06 -1.97 -2.30
N ALA A 270 23.20 -2.42 -1.77
CA ALA A 270 23.32 -2.83 -0.37
C ALA A 270 22.99 -1.68 0.59
N THR A 271 23.47 -0.47 0.27
CA THR A 271 23.23 0.73 1.08
C THR A 271 21.76 1.16 1.05
N LEU A 272 21.08 1.06 -0.09
CA LEU A 272 19.64 1.31 -0.21
C LEU A 272 18.80 0.31 0.60
N LEU A 273 19.18 -0.98 0.57
CA LEU A 273 18.53 -1.99 1.42
C LEU A 273 18.68 -1.66 2.91
N HIS A 274 19.85 -1.15 3.32
CA HIS A 274 20.06 -0.66 4.67
C HIS A 274 19.26 0.61 4.99
N LEU A 275 19.11 1.55 4.04
CA LEU A 275 18.30 2.76 4.22
C LEU A 275 16.86 2.42 4.60
N THR A 276 16.23 1.48 3.89
CA THR A 276 14.86 1.02 4.18
C THR A 276 14.75 0.44 5.60
N VAL A 277 15.68 -0.43 6.00
CA VAL A 277 15.63 -1.06 7.34
C VAL A 277 15.89 -0.05 8.46
N HIS A 278 16.92 0.78 8.31
CA HIS A 278 17.29 1.75 9.33
C HIS A 278 16.21 2.82 9.52
N SER A 279 15.69 3.40 8.43
CA SER A 279 14.64 4.43 8.52
C SER A 279 13.37 3.91 9.20
N ALA A 280 12.94 2.68 8.88
CA ALA A 280 11.79 2.05 9.52
C ALA A 280 12.02 1.78 11.02
N LEU A 281 13.17 1.20 11.39
CA LEU A 281 13.47 0.89 12.79
C LEU A 281 13.68 2.17 13.63
N GLU A 282 14.35 3.19 13.11
CA GLU A 282 14.51 4.49 13.78
C GLU A 282 13.16 5.17 14.02
N ALA A 283 12.28 5.16 13.02
CA ALA A 283 10.95 5.71 13.15
C ALA A 283 10.12 4.93 14.20
N LEU A 284 10.21 3.60 14.20
CA LEU A 284 9.49 2.77 15.17
C LEU A 284 9.99 3.00 16.60
N VAL A 285 11.31 3.08 16.83
CA VAL A 285 11.86 3.41 18.15
C VAL A 285 11.42 4.79 18.61
N ARG A 286 11.38 5.78 17.71
CA ARG A 286 10.99 7.15 18.04
C ARG A 286 9.51 7.27 18.41
N HIS A 287 8.63 6.59 17.68
CA HIS A 287 7.19 6.80 17.76
C HIS A 287 6.42 5.69 18.50
N ALA A 288 6.98 4.48 18.59
CA ALA A 288 6.40 3.36 19.34
C ALA A 288 7.49 2.46 19.97
N PRO A 289 8.31 2.99 20.90
CA PRO A 289 9.42 2.24 21.52
C PRO A 289 8.96 1.01 22.32
N GLN A 290 7.67 0.93 22.66
CA GLN A 290 7.06 -0.18 23.39
C GLN A 290 6.57 -1.31 22.48
N THR A 291 6.80 -1.23 21.16
CA THR A 291 6.40 -2.27 20.20
C THR A 291 7.04 -3.60 20.55
N GLN A 292 6.22 -4.64 20.62
CA GLN A 292 6.63 -6.00 20.96
C GLN A 292 6.66 -6.92 19.74
N ARG A 293 5.86 -6.60 18.71
CA ARG A 293 5.76 -7.38 17.48
C ARG A 293 5.66 -6.48 16.25
N ILE A 294 6.33 -6.86 15.17
CA ILE A 294 6.12 -6.34 13.82
C ILE A 294 5.55 -7.47 12.96
N ILE A 295 4.47 -7.18 12.24
CA ILE A 295 3.97 -7.99 11.13
C ILE A 295 4.26 -7.24 9.83
N VAL A 296 5.10 -7.82 8.97
CA VAL A 296 5.54 -7.23 7.71
C VAL A 296 4.67 -7.73 6.55
N CYS A 297 4.17 -6.81 5.74
CA CYS A 297 3.42 -7.08 4.51
C CYS A 297 3.99 -6.30 3.31
N GLY A 298 3.38 -6.44 2.13
CA GLY A 298 3.84 -5.85 0.89
C GLY A 298 4.97 -6.63 0.21
N GLY A 299 5.42 -6.15 -0.96
CA GLY A 299 6.43 -6.83 -1.77
C GLY A 299 7.77 -7.03 -1.05
N GLY A 300 8.17 -6.08 -0.19
CA GLY A 300 9.41 -6.17 0.59
C GLY A 300 9.44 -7.34 1.57
N ALA A 301 8.28 -7.85 2.01
CA ALA A 301 8.20 -9.07 2.83
C ALA A 301 8.76 -10.32 2.13
N ARG A 302 8.83 -10.31 0.77
CA ARG A 302 9.42 -11.39 -0.04
C ARG A 302 10.93 -11.24 -0.23
N ASN A 303 11.52 -10.11 0.18
CA ASN A 303 12.95 -9.89 0.11
C ASN A 303 13.64 -10.51 1.35
N ASN A 304 14.18 -11.72 1.17
CA ASN A 304 14.84 -12.46 2.25
C ASN A 304 16.01 -11.69 2.88
N ALA A 305 16.84 -10.99 2.08
CA ALA A 305 17.95 -10.20 2.59
C ALA A 305 17.43 -9.06 3.49
N LEU A 306 16.39 -8.36 3.06
CA LEU A 306 15.75 -7.27 3.80
C LEU A 306 15.13 -7.78 5.11
N MET A 307 14.39 -8.89 5.07
CA MET A 307 13.77 -9.49 6.27
C MET A 307 14.81 -9.97 7.29
N ASN A 308 15.91 -10.55 6.82
CA ASN A 308 17.03 -10.95 7.68
C ASN A 308 17.72 -9.73 8.28
N LEU A 309 17.94 -8.68 7.49
CA LEU A 309 18.55 -7.45 7.99
C LEU A 309 17.67 -6.77 9.06
N PHE A 310 16.35 -6.73 8.88
CA PHE A 310 15.40 -6.25 9.90
C PHE A 310 15.59 -6.99 11.23
N LYS A 311 15.63 -8.33 11.19
CA LYS A 311 15.80 -9.16 12.39
C LYS A 311 17.13 -8.91 13.09
N VAL A 312 18.22 -8.77 12.33
CA VAL A 312 19.55 -8.50 12.89
C VAL A 312 19.62 -7.09 13.47
N LYS A 313 19.22 -6.07 12.71
CA LYS A 313 19.31 -4.66 13.15
C LYS A 313 18.38 -4.37 14.32
N ALA A 314 17.17 -4.94 14.36
CA ALA A 314 16.23 -4.72 15.46
C ALA A 314 16.82 -5.06 16.84
N GLN A 315 17.73 -6.03 16.93
CA GLN A 315 18.44 -6.38 18.17
C GLN A 315 19.31 -5.24 18.73
N HIS A 316 19.68 -4.27 17.90
CA HIS A 316 20.47 -3.10 18.31
C HIS A 316 19.58 -1.88 18.59
N PHE A 317 18.39 -1.83 18.00
CA PHE A 317 17.43 -0.75 18.17
C PHE A 317 16.54 -0.92 19.41
N PHE A 318 16.24 -2.16 19.81
CA PHE A 318 15.31 -2.47 20.90
C PHE A 318 16.01 -3.17 22.06
N LYS A 319 15.69 -2.74 23.29
CA LYS A 319 16.22 -3.35 24.53
C LYS A 319 15.63 -4.73 24.79
N HIS A 320 14.38 -4.95 24.38
CA HIS A 320 13.68 -6.22 24.49
C HIS A 320 13.59 -6.88 23.12
N PRO A 321 13.55 -8.23 23.04
CA PRO A 321 13.38 -8.92 21.77
C PRO A 321 12.12 -8.46 21.05
N LEU A 322 12.29 -7.96 19.84
CA LEU A 322 11.20 -7.59 18.93
C LEU A 322 10.86 -8.80 18.06
N GLU A 323 9.62 -9.29 18.17
CA GLU A 323 9.13 -10.37 17.32
C GLU A 323 8.87 -9.82 15.90
N ILE A 324 9.51 -10.37 14.87
CA ILE A 324 9.32 -9.90 13.48
C ILE A 324 8.90 -11.08 12.62
N ASN A 325 7.64 -11.04 12.17
CA ASN A 325 7.07 -12.00 11.25
C ASN A 325 6.52 -11.31 10.01
N THR A 326 6.28 -12.08 8.97
CA THR A 326 5.46 -11.69 7.83
C THR A 326 3.99 -11.99 8.11
N SER A 327 3.06 -11.34 7.39
CA SER A 327 1.62 -11.53 7.62
C SER A 327 1.11 -12.94 7.30
N ASP A 328 1.84 -13.73 6.50
CA ASP A 328 1.49 -15.14 6.24
C ASP A 328 1.58 -15.99 7.51
N ALA A 329 2.48 -15.66 8.44
CA ALA A 329 2.61 -16.32 9.73
C ALA A 329 1.36 -16.14 10.62
N VAL A 330 0.49 -15.18 10.29
CA VAL A 330 -0.81 -14.94 10.94
C VAL A 330 -1.99 -15.13 9.98
N GLY A 331 -1.77 -15.80 8.84
CA GLY A 331 -2.84 -16.28 7.95
C GLY A 331 -3.17 -15.42 6.73
N ILE A 332 -2.43 -14.34 6.46
CA ILE A 332 -2.68 -13.48 5.29
C ILE A 332 -1.40 -13.31 4.47
N ASP A 333 -1.38 -13.79 3.22
CA ASP A 333 -0.23 -13.61 2.34
C ASP A 333 0.17 -12.12 2.24
N PRO A 334 1.46 -11.77 2.46
CA PRO A 334 1.96 -10.38 2.42
C PRO A 334 1.55 -9.56 1.21
N GLN A 335 1.44 -10.17 0.03
CA GLN A 335 1.07 -9.47 -1.20
C GLN A 335 -0.44 -9.24 -1.32
N LEU A 336 -1.25 -9.95 -0.52
CA LEU A 336 -2.70 -9.88 -0.61
C LEU A 336 -3.31 -8.93 0.42
N VAL A 337 -2.52 -8.42 1.38
CA VAL A 337 -3.03 -7.57 2.47
C VAL A 337 -3.77 -6.34 1.96
N GLU A 338 -3.20 -5.60 0.99
CA GLU A 338 -3.84 -4.40 0.45
C GLU A 338 -5.11 -4.73 -0.36
N GLY A 339 -5.04 -5.72 -1.25
CA GLY A 339 -6.22 -6.17 -2.00
C GLY A 339 -7.34 -6.67 -1.08
N LEU A 340 -7.00 -7.44 -0.06
CA LEU A 340 -7.94 -7.91 0.96
C LEU A 340 -8.57 -6.75 1.75
N ALA A 341 -7.79 -5.70 2.05
CA ALA A 341 -8.30 -4.49 2.70
C ALA A 341 -9.37 -3.79 1.86
N PHE A 342 -9.23 -3.72 0.53
CA PHE A 342 -10.26 -3.12 -0.33
C PHE A 342 -11.53 -3.98 -0.43
N ALA A 343 -11.40 -5.30 -0.45
CA ALA A 343 -12.56 -6.19 -0.28
C ALA A 343 -13.28 -5.92 1.06
N TRP A 344 -12.52 -5.74 2.14
CA TRP A 344 -13.06 -5.42 3.46
C TRP A 344 -13.73 -4.05 3.53
N LEU A 345 -13.18 -3.03 2.85
CA LEU A 345 -13.82 -1.72 2.75
C LEU A 345 -15.18 -1.78 2.03
N ALA A 346 -15.31 -2.63 1.00
CA ALA A 346 -16.59 -2.87 0.36
C ALA A 346 -17.60 -3.56 1.30
N TRP A 347 -17.15 -4.56 2.06
CA TRP A 347 -17.97 -5.18 3.10
C TRP A 347 -18.42 -4.14 4.15
N ALA A 348 -17.50 -3.34 4.69
CA ALA A 348 -17.80 -2.31 5.67
C ALA A 348 -18.83 -1.30 5.13
N HIS A 349 -18.73 -0.92 3.85
CA HIS A 349 -19.72 -0.07 3.20
C HIS A 349 -21.11 -0.71 3.15
N LYS A 350 -21.20 -1.99 2.74
CA LYS A 350 -22.48 -2.71 2.63
C LYS A 350 -23.12 -2.89 4.01
N GLU A 351 -22.32 -3.18 5.02
CA GLU A 351 -22.74 -3.32 6.43
C GLU A 351 -22.92 -1.98 7.16
N LYS A 352 -22.71 -0.84 6.47
CA LYS A 352 -22.79 0.52 7.04
C LYS A 352 -21.89 0.70 8.28
N ARG A 353 -20.74 0.03 8.30
CA ARG A 353 -19.71 0.19 9.32
C ARG A 353 -18.71 1.29 8.93
N PRO A 354 -18.32 2.16 9.88
CA PRO A 354 -17.22 3.10 9.65
C PRO A 354 -15.92 2.36 9.35
N ALA A 355 -15.10 2.93 8.46
CA ALA A 355 -13.87 2.30 8.00
C ALA A 355 -12.66 3.26 7.94
N ASN A 356 -12.83 4.51 8.39
CA ASN A 356 -11.70 5.37 8.74
C ASN A 356 -11.45 5.32 10.26
N LEU A 357 -10.27 5.78 10.66
CA LEU A 357 -9.93 5.99 12.06
C LEU A 357 -9.56 7.47 12.24
N PRO A 358 -10.34 8.26 13.02
CA PRO A 358 -10.05 9.68 13.27
C PRO A 358 -8.63 9.96 13.76
N ALA A 359 -8.10 9.10 14.63
CA ALA A 359 -6.73 9.20 15.15
C ALA A 359 -5.65 8.94 14.08
N VAL A 360 -6.01 8.31 12.98
CA VAL A 360 -5.11 8.06 11.83
C VAL A 360 -5.23 9.18 10.81
N THR A 361 -6.46 9.52 10.39
CA THR A 361 -6.67 10.41 9.25
C THR A 361 -6.91 11.86 9.63
N GLY A 362 -7.16 12.18 10.89
CA GLY A 362 -7.52 13.54 11.32
C GLY A 362 -9.00 13.91 11.11
N ALA A 363 -9.82 13.02 10.53
CA ALA A 363 -11.24 13.28 10.33
C ALA A 363 -11.98 13.56 11.64
N LYS A 364 -12.99 14.46 11.60
CA LYS A 364 -13.80 14.86 12.77
C LYS A 364 -14.59 13.72 13.44
N GLY A 365 -14.59 12.53 12.86
CA GLY A 365 -15.20 11.34 13.44
C GLY A 365 -15.28 10.18 12.45
N PRO A 366 -15.78 9.02 12.89
CA PRO A 366 -15.91 7.84 12.05
C PRO A 366 -16.84 8.08 10.85
N ARG A 367 -16.52 7.49 9.70
CA ARG A 367 -17.22 7.62 8.42
C ARG A 367 -17.30 6.25 7.75
N ILE A 368 -18.49 5.95 7.23
CA ILE A 368 -18.67 4.88 6.24
C ILE A 368 -18.05 5.39 4.95
N LEU A 369 -17.09 4.65 4.40
CA LEU A 369 -16.32 5.06 3.23
C LEU A 369 -16.90 4.47 1.94
N GLY A 370 -16.56 5.09 0.81
CA GLY A 370 -16.94 4.62 -0.52
C GLY A 370 -18.36 5.00 -0.97
N ALA A 371 -18.57 4.90 -2.28
CA ALA A 371 -19.84 5.06 -2.97
C ALA A 371 -20.17 3.77 -3.72
N CYS A 372 -21.45 3.37 -3.69
CA CYS A 372 -21.95 2.17 -4.35
C CYS A 372 -22.44 2.49 -5.76
N TYR A 373 -21.95 1.73 -6.73
CA TYR A 373 -22.34 1.74 -8.14
C TYR A 373 -22.99 0.38 -8.45
N PRO A 374 -24.33 0.32 -8.56
CA PRO A 374 -25.04 -0.92 -8.85
C PRO A 374 -24.69 -1.48 -10.23
N ALA A 375 -24.71 -2.82 -10.34
CA ALA A 375 -24.56 -3.55 -11.60
C ALA A 375 -25.82 -3.55 -12.48
#